data_AF-A0A450TBG1-F1
#
_entry.id   AF-A0A450TBG1-F1
#
_cell.length_a   1.000
_cell.length_b   1.000
_cell.length_c   1.000
_cell.angle_alpha   90.00
_cell.angle_beta   90.00
_cell.angle_gamma   90.00
#
_symmetry.space_group_name_H-M   'P 1'
#
loop_
_entity.id
_entity.type
_entity.pdbx_description
1 polymer ?
#
loop_
_entity_poly.entity_id
_entity_poly.type
_entity_poly.pdbx_seq_one_letter_code
_entity_poly.pdbx_strand_id
1 'polypeptide(L)'
;MEFPTNEEDILNLGEKLIAGLRAHPDLFPNPPVSPEELEASMDHYLQAKKAVEEARAALKAAQTAMFEAFCELPTDQLPRC
;
A
#
# COMPACT_ATOMS: atom_id res chain seq x y z
N MET A 1 -1.88 3.98 26.32
CA MET A 1 -1.27 3.01 25.39
C MET A 1 -1.06 3.74 24.09
N GLU A 2 0.19 3.91 23.65
CA GLU A 2 0.51 4.55 22.38
C GLU A 2 0.92 3.48 21.38
N PHE A 3 -0.07 2.74 20.87
CA PHE A 3 0.14 1.91 19.69
C PHE A 3 0.02 2.80 18.45
N PRO A 4 0.91 2.67 17.45
CA PRO A 4 0.86 3.51 16.25
C PRO A 4 -0.46 3.32 15.50
N THR A 5 -0.98 4.41 14.94
CA THR A 5 -2.25 4.42 14.20
C THR A 5 -2.09 4.73 12.72
N ASN A 6 -0.95 5.28 12.31
CA ASN A 6 -0.64 5.47 10.90
C ASN A 6 0.12 4.26 10.35
N GLU A 7 -0.03 4.05 9.04
CA GLU A 7 0.48 2.88 8.34
C GLU A 7 2.00 2.78 8.38
N GLU A 8 2.70 3.90 8.19
CA GLU A 8 4.17 3.94 8.14
C GLU A 8 4.79 3.54 9.48
N ASP A 9 4.25 4.06 10.59
CA ASP A 9 4.71 3.71 11.93
C ASP A 9 4.39 2.24 12.28
N ILE A 10 3.27 1.71 11.77
CA ILE A 10 2.93 0.28 11.94
C ILE A 10 3.93 -0.61 11.18
N LEU A 11 4.28 -0.25 9.94
CA LEU A 11 5.29 -0.98 9.16
C LEU A 11 6.67 -0.93 9.81
N ASN A 12 7.10 0.27 10.24
CA ASN A 12 8.35 0.46 10.97
C ASN A 12 8.38 -0.35 12.28
N LEU A 13 7.26 -0.40 13.00
CA LEU A 13 7.14 -1.28 14.17
C LEU A 13 7.34 -2.75 13.78
N GLY A 14 6.74 -3.21 12.68
CA GLY A 14 6.95 -4.56 12.15
C GLY A 14 8.43 -4.87 11.88
N GLU A 15 9.15 -3.98 11.20
CA GLU A 15 10.59 -4.14 10.93
C GLU A 15 11.41 -4.24 12.23
N LYS A 16 11.09 -3.40 13.22
CA LYS A 16 11.73 -3.43 14.54
C LYS A 16 11.47 -4.75 15.27
N LEU A 17 10.25 -5.29 15.19
CA LEU A 17 9.91 -6.57 15.78
C LEU A 17 10.71 -7.71 15.13
N ILE A 18 10.76 -7.75 13.80
CA ILE A 18 11.56 -8.74 13.04
C ILE A 18 13.03 -8.66 13.48
N ALA A 19 13.61 -7.46 13.50
CA ALA A 19 14.99 -7.25 13.90
C ALA A 19 15.25 -7.71 15.34
N GLY A 20 14.35 -7.36 16.28
CA GLY A 20 14.46 -7.76 17.68
C GLY A 20 14.37 -9.26 17.89
N LEU A 21 13.43 -9.94 17.22
CA LEU A 21 13.27 -11.39 17.30
C LEU A 21 14.49 -12.12 16.72
N ARG A 22 15.07 -11.63 15.61
CA ARG A 22 16.30 -12.18 15.02
C ARG A 22 17.53 -11.95 15.88
N ALA A 23 17.63 -10.79 16.55
CA ALA A 23 18.76 -10.44 17.39
C ALA A 23 18.78 -11.17 18.74
N HIS A 24 17.61 -11.61 19.23
CA HIS A 24 17.46 -12.20 20.56
C HIS A 24 16.69 -13.54 20.55
N PRO A 25 17.14 -14.55 19.79
CA PRO A 25 16.47 -15.84 19.70
C PRO A 25 16.38 -16.55 21.06
N ASP A 26 17.36 -16.33 21.95
CA ASP A 26 17.37 -16.96 23.28
C ASP A 26 16.30 -16.38 24.23
N LEU A 27 15.86 -15.13 24.02
CA LEU A 27 14.80 -14.50 24.84
C LEU A 27 13.41 -14.94 24.38
N PHE A 28 13.27 -15.26 23.10
CA PHE A 28 12.02 -15.69 22.47
C PHE A 28 12.27 -16.98 21.68
N PRO A 29 12.53 -18.11 22.36
CA PRO A 29 12.89 -19.36 21.68
C PRO A 29 11.75 -19.99 20.87
N ASN A 30 10.49 -19.64 21.19
CA ASN A 30 9.30 -20.04 20.46
C ASN A 30 8.32 -18.85 20.41
N PRO A 31 8.60 -17.85 19.55
CA PRO A 31 7.69 -16.72 19.42
C PRO A 31 6.37 -17.20 18.78
N PRO A 32 5.20 -16.62 19.13
CA PRO A 32 3.92 -16.99 18.52
C PRO A 32 3.86 -16.80 17.00
N VAL A 33 4.69 -15.89 16.47
CA VAL A 33 4.91 -15.65 15.04
C VAL A 33 6.42 -15.56 14.84
N SER A 34 6.95 -16.32 13.90
CA SER A 34 8.38 -16.26 13.55
C SER A 34 8.72 -14.95 12.82
N PRO A 35 9.99 -14.51 12.86
CA PRO A 35 10.45 -13.37 12.07
C PRO A 35 10.13 -13.52 10.57
N GLU A 36 10.24 -14.74 10.04
CA GLU A 36 10.02 -15.08 8.64
C GLU A 36 8.54 -14.97 8.26
N GLU A 37 7.63 -15.46 9.11
CA GLU A 37 6.19 -15.31 8.89
C GLU A 37 5.75 -13.85 8.94
N LEU A 38 6.31 -13.07 9.88
CA LEU A 38 6.01 -11.65 9.99
C LEU A 38 6.52 -10.87 8.76
N GLU A 39 7.74 -11.15 8.31
CA GLU A 39 8.31 -10.56 7.09
C GLU A 39 7.46 -10.87 5.86
N ALA A 40 7.07 -12.14 5.68
CA ALA A 40 6.20 -12.55 4.57
C ALA A 40 4.83 -11.84 4.60
N SER A 41 4.25 -11.64 5.80
CA SER A 41 2.99 -10.90 5.94
C SER A 41 3.14 -9.42 5.57
N MET A 42 4.28 -8.80 5.91
CA MET A 42 4.56 -7.41 5.57
C MET A 42 4.77 -7.24 4.06
N ASP A 43 5.54 -8.13 3.43
CA ASP A 43 5.74 -8.13 1.98
C ASP A 43 4.44 -8.30 1.22
N HIS A 44 3.57 -9.21 1.67
CA HIS A 44 2.26 -9.41 1.07
C HIS A 44 1.40 -8.14 1.17
N TYR A 45 1.42 -7.45 2.31
CA TYR A 45 0.73 -6.17 2.47
C TYR A 45 1.26 -5.10 1.51
N LEU A 46 2.58 -4.95 1.41
CA LEU A 46 3.21 -3.97 0.51
C LEU A 46 2.90 -4.26 -0.97
N GLN A 47 2.83 -5.52 -1.36
CA GLN A 47 2.41 -5.93 -2.69
C GLN A 47 0.94 -5.56 -2.96
N ALA A 48 0.05 -5.82 -2.01
CA ALA A 48 -1.36 -5.43 -2.13
C ALA A 48 -1.52 -3.91 -2.23
N LYS A 49 -0.77 -3.14 -1.44
CA LYS A 49 -0.74 -1.67 -1.52
C LYS A 49 -0.30 -1.21 -2.91
N LYS A 50 0.79 -1.77 -3.43
CA LYS A 50 1.28 -1.45 -4.77
C LYS A 50 0.22 -1.71 -5.84
N ALA A 51 -0.48 -2.85 -5.77
CA ALA A 51 -1.56 -3.17 -6.70
C ALA A 51 -2.72 -2.16 -6.65
N VAL A 52 -3.07 -1.65 -5.46
CA VAL A 52 -4.07 -0.58 -5.30
C VAL A 52 -3.61 0.71 -5.98
N GLU A 53 -2.34 1.11 -5.80
CA GLU A 53 -1.80 2.32 -6.43
C GLU A 53 -1.73 2.19 -7.95
N GLU A 54 -1.35 1.04 -8.48
CA GLU A 54 -1.38 0.75 -9.93
C GLU A 54 -2.81 0.83 -10.48
N ALA A 55 -3.80 0.27 -9.79
CA ALA A 55 -5.20 0.34 -10.18
C ALA A 55 -5.73 1.79 -10.17
N ARG A 56 -5.33 2.59 -9.18
CA ARG A 56 -5.67 4.02 -9.09
C ARG A 56 -5.06 4.81 -10.24
N ALA A 57 -3.81 4.54 -10.58
CA ALA A 57 -3.14 5.17 -11.72
C ALA A 57 -3.86 4.84 -13.04
N ALA A 58 -4.23 3.57 -13.23
CA ALA A 58 -4.98 3.13 -14.40
C ALA A 58 -6.38 3.79 -14.49
N LEU A 59 -7.10 3.87 -13.36
CA LEU A 59 -8.39 4.57 -13.29
C LEU A 59 -8.24 6.04 -13.68
N LYS A 60 -7.23 6.73 -13.14
CA LYS A 60 -6.98 8.13 -13.45
C LYS A 60 -6.70 8.34 -14.94
N ALA A 61 -5.87 7.49 -15.54
CA ALA A 61 -5.59 7.53 -16.97
C ALA A 61 -6.86 7.32 -17.81
N ALA A 62 -7.72 6.37 -17.42
CA ALA A 62 -8.99 6.12 -18.10
C ALA A 62 -9.96 7.32 -17.97
N GLN A 63 -10.01 7.97 -16.80
CA GLN A 63 -10.81 9.18 -16.59
C GLN A 63 -10.32 10.35 -17.44
N THR A 64 -9.00 10.53 -17.58
CA THR A 64 -8.43 11.54 -18.49
C THR A 64 -8.82 11.27 -19.93
N ALA A 65 -8.64 10.04 -20.42
CA ALA A 65 -9.03 9.68 -21.78
C ALA A 65 -10.54 9.85 -22.03
N MET A 66 -11.37 9.52 -21.05
CA MET A 66 -12.82 9.74 -21.10
C MET A 66 -13.15 11.24 -21.22
N PHE A 67 -12.47 12.09 -20.45
CA PHE A 67 -12.66 13.53 -20.50
C PHE A 67 -12.20 14.12 -21.84
N GLU A 68 -11.04 13.69 -22.36
CA GLU A 68 -10.55 14.10 -23.68
C GLU A 68 -11.54 13.71 -24.79
N ALA A 69 -12.01 12.47 -24.80
CA ALA A 69 -13.03 12.01 -25.76
C ALA A 69 -14.34 12.80 -25.66
N PHE A 70 -14.73 13.24 -24.46
CA PHE A 70 -15.88 14.11 -24.27
C PHE A 70 -15.66 15.50 -24.90
N CYS A 71 -14.48 16.09 -24.76
CA CYS A 71 -14.15 17.39 -25.35
C CYS A 71 -14.09 17.37 -26.89
N GLU A 72 -13.85 16.21 -27.50
CA GLU A 72 -13.88 16.03 -28.96
C GLU A 72 -15.29 15.91 -29.54
N LEU A 73 -16.33 15.81 -28.71
CA LEU A 73 -17.70 15.75 -29.19
C LEU A 73 -18.04 17.03 -29.98
N PRO A 74 -18.65 16.91 -31.17
CA PRO A 74 -19.05 18.06 -31.96
C PRO A 74 -20.22 18.79 -31.27
N THR A 75 -19.89 19.73 -30.39
CA THR A 75 -20.88 20.49 -29.63
C THR A 75 -21.06 21.88 -30.23
N ASP A 76 -22.18 22.09 -30.95
CA ASP A 76 -22.66 23.43 -31.33
C ASP A 76 -23.30 24.18 -30.12
N GLN A 77 -23.37 23.55 -28.93
CA GLN A 77 -24.14 24.07 -27.78
C GLN A 77 -23.51 23.92 -26.37
N LEU A 78 -22.22 23.59 -26.23
CA LEU A 78 -21.58 23.52 -24.91
C LEU A 78 -20.31 24.39 -24.86
N PRO A 79 -19.99 25.01 -23.70
CA PRO A 79 -18.74 25.73 -23.56
C PRO A 79 -17.60 24.75 -23.85
N ARG A 80 -16.74 25.13 -24.81
CA ARG A 80 -15.55 24.35 -25.11
C ARG A 80 -14.76 24.17 -23.81
N CYS A 81 -14.34 22.93 -23.56
CA CYS A 81 -13.09 22.72 -22.86
C CYS A 81 -12.02 23.58 -23.57
#